data_AF-A0A8S3WL38-F1
#
_entry.id   AF-A0A8S3WL38-F1
#
_cell.length_a   1.000
_cell.length_b   1.000
_cell.length_c   1.000
_cell.angle_alpha   90.00
_cell.angle_beta   90.00
_cell.angle_gamma   90.00
#
_symmetry.space_group_name_H-M   'P 1'
#
loop_
_entity.id
_entity.type
_entity.pdbx_description
1 polymer ?
#
loop_
_entity_poly.entity_id
_entity_poly.type
_entity_poly.pdbx_seq_one_letter_code
_entity_poly.pdbx_strand_id
1 'polypeptide(L)'
;MHQCAACHSTIDDYDFLEFCTCLHFYHGQCVGVSPTEFERLSSDTKMSWIRPECRSKKPRSDNSNTPVRASTPTSSAHADANVTSRRGKQGTSKQAAIVASVAAQSGCSGSCVSRVELRIIMQEELRGFIKECIREIKVT
;
A
#
# COMPACT_ATOMS: atom_id res chain seq x y z
N MET A 1 -6.63 -24.55 -21.04
CA MET A 1 -6.17 -23.17 -21.30
C MET A 1 -6.59 -22.31 -20.13
N HIS A 2 -5.63 -21.69 -19.46
CA HIS A 2 -5.90 -20.76 -18.37
C HIS A 2 -5.87 -19.32 -18.91
N GLN A 3 -6.61 -18.41 -18.28
CA GLN A 3 -6.60 -16.99 -18.63
C GLN A 3 -5.90 -16.21 -17.53
N CYS A 4 -4.98 -15.32 -17.91
CA CYS A 4 -4.28 -14.48 -16.95
C CYS A 4 -5.25 -13.46 -16.33
N ALA A 5 -5.38 -13.47 -15.00
CA ALA A 5 -6.27 -12.55 -14.30
C ALA A 5 -5.75 -11.09 -14.23
N ALA A 6 -4.55 -10.81 -14.75
CA ALA A 6 -3.99 -9.45 -14.85
C ALA A 6 -4.14 -8.85 -16.26
N CYS A 7 -3.75 -9.58 -17.31
CA CYS A 7 -3.79 -9.09 -18.69
C CYS A 7 -4.93 -9.66 -19.54
N HIS A 8 -5.67 -10.64 -19.03
CA HIS A 8 -6.75 -11.35 -19.73
C HIS A 8 -6.35 -12.10 -21.01
N SER A 9 -5.05 -12.18 -21.32
CA SER A 9 -4.55 -13.06 -22.39
C SER A 9 -4.58 -14.52 -21.96
N THR A 10 -4.62 -15.43 -22.93
CA THR A 10 -4.42 -16.86 -22.71
C THR A 10 -3.02 -17.13 -22.17
N ILE A 11 -2.93 -18.10 -21.27
CA ILE A 11 -1.69 -18.67 -20.78
C ILE A 11 -1.49 -19.96 -21.56
N ASP A 12 -0.49 -19.93 -22.43
CA ASP A 12 -0.22 -20.98 -23.41
C ASP A 12 0.85 -21.94 -22.88
N ASP A 13 1.68 -21.45 -21.95
CA ASP A 13 2.87 -22.11 -21.40
C ASP A 13 2.66 -22.70 -20.00
N TYR A 14 3.64 -23.48 -19.54
CA TYR A 14 3.76 -23.96 -18.15
C TYR A 14 4.28 -22.88 -17.18
N ASP A 15 4.59 -21.67 -17.69
CA ASP A 15 5.20 -20.58 -16.92
C ASP A 15 4.15 -19.66 -16.29
N PHE A 16 3.32 -20.25 -15.44
CA PHE A 16 2.31 -19.54 -14.68
C PHE A 16 2.47 -19.70 -13.18
N LEU A 17 1.94 -18.72 -12.45
CA LEU A 17 1.77 -18.78 -11.02
C LEU A 17 0.30 -19.01 -10.71
N GLU A 18 0.04 -20.03 -9.90
CA GLU A 18 -1.29 -20.38 -9.40
C GLU A 18 -1.32 -20.15 -7.89
N PHE A 19 -2.42 -19.55 -7.41
CA PHE A 19 -2.63 -19.38 -5.98
C PHE A 19 -3.80 -20.25 -5.49
N CYS A 20 -3.50 -21.15 -4.54
CA CYS A 20 -4.45 -22.14 -4.01
C CYS A 20 -5.78 -21.58 -3.49
N THR A 21 -5.86 -20.32 -3.04
CA THR A 21 -7.11 -19.81 -2.42
C THR A 21 -7.99 -18.97 -3.34
N CYS A 22 -7.48 -18.42 -4.44
CA CYS A 22 -8.30 -17.67 -5.39
C CYS A 22 -8.40 -18.31 -6.78
N LEU A 23 -7.74 -19.46 -7.02
CA LEU A 23 -7.81 -20.25 -8.26
C LEU A 23 -7.59 -19.40 -9.53
N HIS A 24 -6.80 -18.34 -9.40
CA HIS A 24 -6.47 -17.44 -10.50
C HIS A 24 -5.05 -17.72 -10.97
N PHE A 25 -4.87 -17.59 -12.28
CA PHE A 25 -3.62 -17.84 -12.97
C PHE A 25 -3.01 -16.52 -13.45
N TYR A 26 -1.68 -16.44 -13.41
CA TYR A 26 -0.94 -15.25 -13.80
C TYR A 26 0.30 -15.62 -14.60
N HIS A 27 0.60 -14.85 -15.64
CA HIS A 27 1.95 -14.82 -16.20
C HIS A 27 2.92 -14.28 -15.15
N GLY A 28 4.14 -14.83 -15.08
CA GLY A 28 5.19 -14.30 -14.22
C GLY A 28 5.43 -12.81 -14.44
N GLN A 29 5.48 -12.38 -15.70
CA GLN A 29 5.69 -10.98 -16.08
C GLN A 29 4.58 -10.05 -15.56
N CYS A 30 3.33 -10.51 -15.54
CA CYS A 30 2.20 -9.71 -15.06
C CYS A 30 2.26 -9.43 -13.56
N VAL A 31 3.04 -10.20 -12.82
CA VAL A 31 3.21 -10.06 -11.36
C VAL A 31 4.63 -9.65 -10.98
N GLY A 32 5.41 -9.18 -11.95
CA GLY A 32 6.76 -8.65 -11.73
C GLY A 32 7.84 -9.70 -11.51
N VAL A 33 7.58 -10.97 -11.87
CA VAL A 33 8.59 -12.03 -11.87
C VAL A 33 9.19 -12.12 -13.27
N SER A 34 10.48 -11.82 -13.38
CA SER A 34 11.19 -11.98 -14.65
C SER A 34 11.34 -13.46 -15.04
N PRO A 35 11.53 -13.79 -16.32
CA PRO A 35 11.70 -15.19 -16.74
C PRO A 35 12.87 -15.89 -16.03
N THR A 36 13.99 -15.20 -15.82
CA THR A 36 15.16 -15.74 -15.12
C THR A 36 14.90 -15.96 -13.63
N GLU A 37 14.10 -15.12 -12.99
CA GLU A 37 13.64 -15.36 -11.61
C GLU A 37 12.68 -16.53 -11.56
N PHE A 38 11.77 -16.64 -12.53
CA PHE A 38 10.79 -17.71 -12.60
C PHE A 38 11.46 -19.09 -12.71
N GLU A 39 12.53 -19.23 -13.51
CA GLU A 39 13.31 -20.46 -13.60
C GLU A 39 14.00 -20.85 -12.29
N ARG A 40 14.38 -19.86 -11.47
CA ARG A 40 15.05 -20.09 -10.18
C ARG A 40 14.09 -20.47 -9.05
N LEU A 41 12.79 -20.19 -9.22
CA LEU A 41 11.79 -20.58 -8.23
C LEU A 41 11.59 -22.10 -8.24
N SER A 42 11.65 -22.72 -7.07
CA SER A 42 11.25 -24.12 -6.91
C SER A 42 9.76 -24.30 -7.22
N SER A 43 9.36 -25.50 -7.63
CA SER A 43 7.95 -25.85 -7.86
C SER A 43 7.09 -25.53 -6.63
N ASP A 44 7.58 -25.82 -5.43
CA ASP A 44 6.89 -25.50 -4.17
C ASP A 44 6.66 -24.00 -4.01
N THR A 45 7.64 -23.16 -4.39
CA THR A 45 7.51 -21.71 -4.31
C THR A 45 6.51 -21.19 -5.34
N LYS A 46 6.51 -21.77 -6.55
CA LYS A 46 5.54 -21.44 -7.60
C LYS A 46 4.10 -21.77 -7.19
N MET A 47 3.91 -22.93 -6.54
CA MET A 47 2.58 -23.36 -6.06
C MET A 47 2.12 -22.65 -4.79
N SER A 48 3.05 -22.16 -3.96
CA SER A 48 2.73 -21.40 -2.73
C SER A 48 2.73 -19.88 -2.93
N TRP A 49 2.98 -19.42 -4.15
CA TRP A 49 3.04 -17.99 -4.47
C TRP A 49 1.72 -17.30 -4.15
N ILE A 50 1.80 -16.16 -3.46
CA ILE A 50 0.63 -15.39 -3.01
C ILE A 50 0.62 -14.04 -3.71
N ARG A 51 -0.48 -13.76 -4.44
CA ARG A 51 -0.68 -12.44 -5.04
C ARG A 51 -0.74 -11.32 -3.99
N PRO A 52 -0.22 -10.12 -4.28
CA PRO A 52 -0.18 -9.01 -3.32
C PRO A 52 -1.54 -8.69 -2.66
N GLU A 53 -2.63 -8.80 -3.42
CA GLU A 53 -3.99 -8.48 -2.97
C GLU A 53 -4.56 -9.53 -2.01
N CYS A 54 -4.10 -10.78 -2.14
CA CYS A 54 -4.49 -11.86 -1.22
C CYS A 54 -3.62 -11.90 0.02
N ARG A 55 -2.38 -11.39 -0.06
CA ARG A 55 -1.45 -11.35 1.08
C ARG A 55 -2.02 -10.60 2.27
N SER A 56 -2.78 -9.54 2.02
CA SER A 56 -3.45 -8.73 3.06
C SER A 56 -4.74 -9.36 3.62
N LYS A 57 -5.33 -10.33 2.90
CA LYS A 57 -6.59 -10.99 3.28
C LYS A 57 -6.37 -12.28 4.07
N LYS A 58 -5.16 -12.83 4.07
CA LYS A 58 -4.83 -14.01 4.87
C LYS A 58 -4.92 -13.66 6.35
N PRO A 59 -5.73 -14.38 7.16
CA PRO A 59 -5.74 -14.20 8.60
C PRO A 59 -4.31 -14.30 9.14
N ARG A 60 -3.94 -13.39 10.04
CA ARG A 60 -2.72 -13.56 10.82
C ARG A 60 -2.86 -14.85 11.64
N SER A 61 -1.72 -15.51 11.89
CA SER A 61 -1.65 -16.80 12.60
C SER A 61 -2.30 -16.74 13.98
N ASP A 62 -2.31 -17.89 14.66
CA ASP A 62 -2.78 -17.99 16.03
C ASP A 62 -2.17 -16.89 16.93
N ASN A 63 -3.04 -16.15 17.61
CA ASN A 63 -2.71 -15.07 18.54
C ASN A 63 -2.94 -15.52 20.00
N SER A 64 -3.12 -16.81 20.27
CA SER A 64 -3.37 -17.34 21.61
C SER A 64 -2.25 -17.01 22.62
N ASN A 65 -1.03 -16.73 22.15
CA ASN A 65 0.11 -16.36 22.98
C ASN A 65 0.38 -14.84 23.07
N THR A 66 -0.45 -13.99 22.46
CA THR A 66 -0.31 -12.54 22.67
C THR A 66 -0.95 -12.15 24.01
N PRO A 67 -0.21 -11.56 24.96
CA PRO A 67 -0.76 -11.19 26.26
C PRO A 67 -1.91 -10.20 26.06
N VAL A 68 -3.08 -10.57 26.59
CA VAL A 68 -4.26 -9.70 26.56
C VAL A 68 -4.02 -8.55 27.51
N ARG A 69 -4.06 -7.32 27.00
CA ARG A 69 -3.99 -6.13 27.84
C ARG A 69 -5.21 -6.13 28.76
N ALA A 70 -5.01 -6.10 30.07
CA ALA A 70 -6.10 -5.97 31.03
C ALA A 70 -6.97 -4.76 30.66
N SER A 71 -8.27 -4.98 30.50
CA SER A 71 -9.22 -3.90 30.22
C SER A 71 -9.15 -2.89 31.36
N THR A 72 -8.67 -1.68 31.07
CA THR A 72 -8.78 -0.57 32.04
C THR A 72 -10.27 -0.33 32.30
N PRO A 73 -10.73 -0.31 33.57
CA PRO A 73 -12.11 0.07 33.87
C PRO A 73 -12.40 1.46 33.28
N THR A 74 -13.54 1.59 32.61
CA THR A 74 -13.95 2.77 31.83
C THR A 74 -13.92 4.08 32.62
N SER A 75 -13.90 4.01 33.95
CA SER A 75 -13.83 5.15 34.86
C SER A 75 -12.46 5.84 34.96
N SER A 76 -11.37 5.25 34.44
CA SER A 76 -10.02 5.85 34.48
C SER A 76 -9.36 6.06 33.11
N ALA A 77 -10.13 5.93 32.02
CA ALA A 77 -9.60 6.16 30.68
C ALA A 77 -9.38 7.66 30.42
N HIS A 78 -8.15 8.14 30.61
CA HIS A 78 -7.72 9.43 30.07
C HIS A 78 -7.90 9.40 28.53
N ALA A 79 -8.69 10.34 28.02
CA ALA A 79 -9.08 10.43 26.61
C ALA A 79 -7.94 10.85 25.65
N ASP A 80 -6.69 10.87 26.12
CA ASP A 80 -5.51 11.21 25.32
C ASP A 80 -4.87 9.99 24.63
N ALA A 81 -5.54 8.83 24.68
CA ALA A 81 -5.11 7.68 23.90
C ALA A 81 -5.38 7.94 22.40
N ASN A 82 -4.30 8.25 21.67
CA ASN A 82 -4.22 8.34 20.20
C ASN A 82 -4.56 6.99 19.53
N VAL A 83 -5.81 6.55 19.66
CA VAL A 83 -6.36 5.39 18.97
C VAL A 83 -7.21 5.94 17.83
N THR A 84 -6.83 5.62 16.60
CA THR A 84 -7.59 5.96 15.40
C THR A 84 -8.95 5.25 15.44
N SER A 85 -9.97 5.95 15.94
CA SER A 85 -11.35 5.48 15.91
C SER A 85 -11.83 5.43 14.45
N ARG A 86 -11.80 4.24 13.84
CA ARG A 86 -12.48 4.01 12.57
C ARG A 86 -13.99 3.99 12.84
N ARG A 87 -14.64 5.12 12.55
CA ARG A 87 -16.11 5.25 12.62
C ARG A 87 -16.78 4.12 11.84
N GLY A 88 -17.53 3.28 12.57
CA GLY A 88 -18.68 2.61 12.02
C GLY A 88 -19.73 3.64 11.58
N LYS A 89 -20.35 3.40 10.42
CA LYS A 89 -21.44 4.20 9.86
C LYS A 89 -22.57 4.40 10.87
N GLN A 90 -22.74 5.60 11.41
CA GLN A 90 -24.03 6.12 11.89
C GLN A 90 -24.07 7.66 11.82
N GLY A 91 -25.17 8.17 11.24
CA GLY A 91 -25.75 9.48 11.58
C GLY A 91 -25.18 10.70 10.85
N THR A 92 -25.86 11.12 9.79
CA THR A 92 -25.91 12.50 9.29
C THR A 92 -26.22 13.50 10.43
N SER A 93 -25.77 14.76 10.28
CA SER A 93 -26.15 15.95 11.09
C SER A 93 -25.14 16.57 12.08
N LYS A 94 -23.81 16.46 11.90
CA LYS A 94 -22.83 17.29 12.66
C LYS A 94 -21.65 17.82 11.82
N GLN A 95 -21.89 18.24 10.57
CA GLN A 95 -20.83 18.70 9.67
C GLN A 95 -20.46 20.20 9.83
N ALA A 96 -21.28 21.01 10.54
CA ALA A 96 -21.02 22.45 10.67
C ALA A 96 -20.01 22.83 11.77
N ALA A 97 -19.80 21.98 12.80
CA ALA A 97 -18.94 22.33 13.93
C ALA A 97 -17.45 21.99 13.74
N ILE A 98 -17.11 21.16 12.75
CA ILE A 98 -15.73 20.67 12.54
C ILE A 98 -14.88 21.71 11.79
N VAL A 99 -15.48 22.56 10.97
CA VAL A 99 -14.72 23.52 10.14
C VAL A 99 -14.12 24.66 10.97
N ALA A 100 -14.74 25.02 12.10
CA ALA A 100 -14.27 26.11 12.95
C ALA A 100 -13.04 25.75 13.81
N SER A 101 -12.82 24.46 14.15
CA SER A 101 -11.73 24.04 15.04
C SER A 101 -10.43 23.67 14.31
N VAL A 102 -10.45 23.50 12.98
CA VAL A 102 -9.25 23.21 12.18
C VAL A 102 -8.34 24.43 12.01
N ALA A 103 -8.89 25.65 12.14
CA ALA A 103 -8.13 26.88 11.99
C ALA A 103 -7.26 27.22 13.21
N ALA A 104 -7.54 26.62 14.38
CA ALA A 104 -6.94 27.02 15.65
C ALA A 104 -5.78 26.13 16.14
N GLN A 105 -5.42 25.07 15.43
CA GLN A 105 -4.33 24.16 15.81
C GLN A 105 -3.24 24.07 14.73
N SER A 106 -2.68 25.22 14.36
CA SER A 106 -1.40 25.32 13.67
C SER A 106 -0.35 25.86 14.63
N GLY A 107 0.00 25.04 15.62
CA GLY A 107 1.05 25.30 16.61
C GLY A 107 2.26 24.39 16.43
N CYS A 108 2.59 24.01 15.19
CA CYS A 108 3.84 23.29 14.91
C CYS A 108 4.97 24.32 14.87
N SER A 109 5.66 24.50 16.00
CA SER A 109 6.86 25.33 16.13
C SER A 109 8.10 24.61 15.57
N GLY A 110 7.96 24.07 14.35
CA GLY A 110 9.02 23.39 13.63
C GLY A 110 8.81 23.60 12.15
N SER A 111 9.89 23.91 11.43
CA SER A 111 9.94 24.05 9.97
C SER A 111 9.48 22.75 9.30
N CYS A 112 8.17 22.56 9.23
CA CYS A 112 7.54 21.43 8.57
C CYS A 112 7.17 21.88 7.16
N VAL A 113 7.84 21.28 6.18
CA VAL A 113 7.53 21.50 4.78
C VAL A 113 6.16 20.86 4.49
N SER A 114 5.23 21.65 3.96
CA SER A 114 3.93 21.12 3.59
C SER A 114 4.06 20.07 2.48
N ARG A 115 3.11 19.14 2.38
CA ARG A 115 3.11 18.14 1.29
C ARG A 115 3.01 18.77 -0.11
N VAL A 116 2.51 19.99 -0.21
CA VAL A 116 2.49 20.75 -1.46
C VAL A 116 3.88 21.28 -1.78
N GLU A 117 4.55 21.85 -0.79
CA GLU A 117 5.88 22.44 -0.90
C GLU A 117 6.96 21.39 -1.19
N LEU A 118 6.85 20.21 -0.56
CA LEU A 118 7.70 19.06 -0.91
C LEU A 118 7.54 18.65 -2.38
N ARG A 119 6.30 18.68 -2.91
CA ARG A 119 6.04 18.37 -4.33
C ARG A 119 6.61 19.43 -5.26
N ILE A 120 6.55 20.70 -4.88
CA ILE A 120 7.13 21.80 -5.66
C ILE A 120 8.65 21.64 -5.74
N ILE A 121 9.30 21.39 -4.59
CA ILE A 121 10.76 21.17 -4.53
C ILE A 121 11.16 20.01 -5.45
N MET A 122 10.51 18.85 -5.31
CA MET A 122 10.83 17.69 -6.16
C MET A 122 10.64 17.97 -7.66
N GLN A 123 9.59 18.69 -8.04
CA GLN A 123 9.33 19.04 -9.43
C GLN A 123 10.37 20.02 -9.99
N GLU A 124 10.84 20.96 -9.18
CA GLU A 124 11.87 21.92 -9.57
C GLU A 124 13.22 21.25 -9.81
N GLU A 125 13.66 20.40 -8.87
CA GLU A 125 14.91 19.64 -8.98
C GLU A 125 14.91 18.71 -10.20
N LEU A 126 13.83 17.94 -10.39
CA LEU A 126 13.70 17.04 -11.52
C LEU A 126 13.67 17.80 -12.85
N ARG A 127 13.00 18.96 -12.91
CA ARG A 127 12.96 19.80 -14.11
C ARG A 127 14.34 20.36 -14.44
N GLY A 128 15.13 20.74 -13.44
CA GLY A 128 16.51 21.19 -13.63
C GLY A 128 17.37 20.10 -14.27
N PHE A 129 17.34 18.90 -13.68
CA PHE A 129 18.07 17.74 -14.19
C PHE A 129 17.69 17.39 -15.64
N ILE A 130 16.38 17.31 -15.93
CA ILE A 130 15.90 16.98 -17.29
C ILE A 130 16.36 18.02 -18.31
N LYS A 131 16.37 19.32 -17.96
CA LYS A 131 16.87 20.38 -18.85
C LYS A 131 18.36 20.25 -19.15
N GLU A 132 19.16 19.77 -18.19
CA GLU A 132 20.59 19.53 -18.39
C GLU A 132 20.81 18.37 -19.37
N CYS A 133 20.16 17.23 -19.14
CA CYS A 133 20.25 16.07 -20.03
C CYS A 133 19.81 16.41 -21.46
N ILE A 134 18.75 17.21 -21.64
CA ILE A 134 18.31 17.66 -22.97
C ILE A 134 19.36 18.55 -23.65
N ARG A 135 20.10 19.36 -22.89
CA ARG A 135 21.15 20.22 -23.46
C ARG A 135 22.32 19.39 -23.96
N GLU A 136 22.74 18.39 -23.19
CA GLU A 136 23.81 17.46 -23.59
C GLU A 136 23.45 16.70 -24.87
N ILE A 137 22.20 16.26 -25.02
CA ILE A 137 21.72 15.58 -26.24
C ILE A 137 21.70 16.51 -27.48
N LYS A 138 21.51 17.82 -27.29
CA LYS A 138 21.44 18.79 -28.40
C LYS A 138 22.80 19.30 -28.89
N VAL A 139 23.88 19.01 -28.17
CA VAL A 139 25.24 19.44 -28.54
C VAL A 139 25.96 18.37 -29.37
N THR A 140 25.43 17.15 -29.42
CA THR A 140 25.76 16.09 -30.40
C THR A 140 24.87 16.15 -31.63
#